data_AF-A0AAV0N8G9-F1
#
_entry.id   AF-A0AAV0N8G9-F1
#
_cell.length_a   1.000
_cell.length_b   1.000
_cell.length_c   1.000
_cell.angle_alpha   90.00
_cell.angle_beta   90.00
_cell.angle_gamma   90.00
#
_symmetry.space_group_name_H-M   'P 1'
#
loop_
_entity.id
_entity.type
_entity.pdbx_description
1 polymer ?
#
loop_
_entity_poly.entity_id
_entity_poly.type
_entity_poly.pdbx_seq_one_letter_code
_entity_poly.pdbx_strand_id
1 'polypeptide(L)'
;MGAETATREAFEWIANRSKMVKAASFIGRLQNDICSHKFEQKRNHWPSAIECYIKEYGVSEVEAVEFLWKVISKLWKDIAEEYCQKPIQLPYTLTNRLLNLTRCANIVYEKDDYITHSHLLKDHLSSLFIHPVPL
;
A
#
# COMPACT_ATOMS: atom_id res chain seq x y z
N MET A 1 -19.53 8.53 11.99
CA MET A 1 -18.96 7.64 10.93
C MET A 1 -18.06 6.51 11.44
N GLY A 2 -17.51 6.54 12.67
CA GLY A 2 -16.58 5.49 13.15
C GLY A 2 -17.20 4.32 13.94
N ALA A 3 -18.23 4.58 14.76
CA ALA A 3 -18.65 3.66 15.81
C ALA A 3 -19.41 2.42 15.32
N GLU A 4 -20.24 2.53 14.27
CA GLU A 4 -21.12 1.43 13.84
C GLU A 4 -20.39 0.23 13.22
N THR A 5 -19.16 0.44 12.72
CA THR A 5 -18.36 -0.60 12.06
C THR A 5 -17.26 -1.18 12.93
N ALA A 6 -17.04 -0.60 14.12
CA ALA A 6 -15.93 -0.96 15.01
C ALA A 6 -16.37 -2.04 16.02
N THR A 7 -16.83 -3.19 15.51
CA THR A 7 -17.26 -4.32 16.34
C THR A 7 -16.07 -5.18 16.76
N ARG A 8 -16.24 -6.02 17.79
CA ARG A 8 -15.21 -6.96 18.24
C ARG A 8 -14.79 -7.91 17.10
N GLU A 9 -15.75 -8.39 16.32
CA GLU A 9 -15.53 -9.30 15.18
C GLU A 9 -14.67 -8.63 14.10
N ALA A 10 -14.85 -7.33 13.87
CA ALA A 10 -14.01 -6.55 12.96
C ALA A 10 -12.55 -6.48 13.46
N PHE A 11 -12.35 -6.20 14.75
CA PHE A 11 -11.00 -6.17 15.33
C PHE A 11 -10.34 -7.55 15.34
N GLU A 12 -11.09 -8.61 15.67
CA GLU A 12 -10.60 -9.99 15.62
C GLU A 12 -10.18 -10.39 14.21
N TRP A 13 -10.96 -10.02 13.18
CA TRP A 13 -10.59 -10.28 11.78
C TRP A 13 -9.31 -9.54 11.36
N ILE A 14 -9.17 -8.26 11.72
CA ILE A 14 -7.95 -7.48 11.44
C ILE A 14 -6.75 -8.11 12.18
N ALA A 15 -6.92 -8.43 13.47
CA ALA A 15 -5.89 -9.00 14.32
C ALA A 15 -5.43 -10.39 13.83
N ASN A 16 -6.35 -11.19 13.29
CA ASN A 16 -6.05 -12.49 12.69
C ASN A 16 -5.31 -12.38 11.34
N ARG A 17 -5.05 -11.15 10.86
CA ARG A 17 -4.30 -10.84 9.64
C ARG A 17 -4.82 -11.66 8.46
N SER A 18 -6.07 -11.38 8.09
CA SER A 18 -6.67 -11.92 6.87
C SER A 18 -5.74 -11.72 5.66
N LYS A 19 -5.97 -12.48 4.58
CA LYS A 19 -5.10 -12.44 3.40
C LYS A 19 -5.12 -11.03 2.78
N MET A 20 -6.23 -10.30 2.81
CA MET A 20 -6.38 -8.91 2.39
C MET A 20 -5.59 -7.95 3.29
N VAL A 21 -5.65 -8.09 4.61
CA VAL A 21 -4.89 -7.25 5.55
C VAL A 21 -3.39 -7.43 5.35
N LYS A 22 -2.93 -8.67 5.20
CA LYS A 22 -1.54 -8.98 4.88
C LYS A 22 -1.14 -8.36 3.55
N ALA A 23 -1.93 -8.58 2.50
CA ALA A 23 -1.64 -8.07 1.17
C ALA A 23 -1.54 -6.55 1.13
N ALA A 24 -2.50 -5.84 1.74
CA ALA A 24 -2.48 -4.38 1.86
C ALA A 24 -1.21 -3.89 2.59
N SER A 25 -0.82 -4.56 3.68
CA SER A 25 0.36 -4.20 4.47
C SER A 25 1.66 -4.41 3.68
N PHE A 26 1.78 -5.55 2.98
CA PHE A 26 2.94 -5.83 2.14
C PHE A 26 3.04 -4.88 0.94
N ILE A 27 1.92 -4.56 0.28
CA ILE A 27 1.91 -3.58 -0.82
C ILE A 27 2.46 -2.24 -0.32
N GLY A 28 1.93 -1.71 0.79
CA GLY A 28 2.40 -0.43 1.33
C GLY A 28 3.88 -0.44 1.71
N ARG A 29 4.37 -1.54 2.32
CA ARG A 29 5.80 -1.70 2.66
C ARG A 29 6.68 -1.73 1.42
N LEU A 30 6.37 -2.62 0.47
CA LEU A 30 7.20 -2.81 -0.73
C LEU A 30 7.22 -1.58 -1.62
N GLN A 31 6.09 -0.88 -1.77
CA GLN A 31 6.04 0.37 -2.52
C GLN A 31 6.87 1.46 -1.85
N ASN A 32 6.79 1.58 -0.52
CA ASN A 32 7.64 2.51 0.21
C ASN A 32 9.11 2.16 -0.02
N ASP A 33 9.54 0.90 0.21
CA ASP A 33 10.93 0.47 0.01
C ASP A 33 11.45 0.80 -1.39
N ILE A 34 10.67 0.49 -2.44
CA ILE A 34 11.05 0.78 -3.82
C ILE A 34 11.18 2.29 -4.06
N CYS A 35 10.19 3.05 -3.59
CA CYS A 35 10.10 4.48 -3.85
C CYS A 35 11.17 5.28 -3.09
N SER A 36 11.43 4.94 -1.82
CA SER A 36 12.40 5.63 -0.97
C SER A 36 13.83 5.12 -1.09
N HIS A 37 14.06 4.01 -1.80
CA HIS A 37 15.35 3.30 -1.89
C HIS A 37 16.57 4.23 -2.03
N LYS A 38 16.60 5.05 -3.08
CA LYS A 38 17.75 5.93 -3.35
C LYS A 38 17.94 7.01 -2.31
N PHE A 39 16.86 7.49 -1.70
CA PHE A 39 16.92 8.45 -0.61
C PHE A 39 17.42 7.78 0.69
N GLU A 40 16.98 6.55 0.96
CA GLU A 40 17.38 5.75 2.12
C GLU A 40 18.84 5.35 2.10
N GLN A 41 19.36 4.96 0.93
CA GLN A 41 20.78 4.65 0.74
C GLN A 41 21.68 5.87 1.03
N LYS A 42 21.27 7.08 0.62
CA LYS A 42 22.07 8.30 0.87
C LYS A 42 22.25 8.63 2.35
N ARG A 43 21.32 8.20 3.20
CA ARG A 43 21.34 8.47 4.65
C ARG A 43 21.82 7.28 5.48
N ASN A 44 22.36 6.24 4.85
CA ASN A 44 22.77 4.98 5.50
C ASN A 44 21.63 4.40 6.38
N HIS A 45 20.41 4.41 5.84
CA HIS A 45 19.26 3.85 6.55
C HIS A 45 19.40 2.33 6.71
N TRP A 46 18.58 1.75 7.60
CA TRP A 46 18.44 0.30 7.72
C TRP A 46 18.07 -0.36 6.38
N PRO A 47 18.56 -1.60 6.12
CA PRO A 47 18.26 -2.34 4.90
C PRO A 47 16.75 -2.44 4.61
N SER A 48 16.34 -2.02 3.42
CA SER A 48 14.99 -2.19 2.89
C SER A 48 14.79 -3.62 2.36
N ALA A 49 13.58 -3.91 1.85
CA ALA A 49 13.33 -5.16 1.14
C ALA A 49 14.28 -5.37 -0.06
N ILE A 50 14.77 -4.31 -0.69
CA ILE A 50 15.70 -4.39 -1.82
C ILE A 50 17.06 -4.92 -1.35
N GLU A 51 17.67 -4.33 -0.32
CA GLU A 51 18.95 -4.82 0.23
C GLU A 51 18.82 -6.23 0.77
N CYS A 52 17.71 -6.53 1.44
CA CYS A 52 17.46 -7.86 1.96
C CYS A 52 17.44 -8.90 0.83
N TYR A 53 16.73 -8.60 -0.27
CA TYR A 53 16.60 -9.51 -1.41
C TYR A 53 17.93 -9.68 -2.17
N ILE A 54 18.67 -8.58 -2.41
CA ILE A 54 20.00 -8.63 -3.01
C ILE A 54 20.95 -9.49 -2.17
N LYS A 55 20.94 -9.30 -0.85
CA LYS A 55 21.82 -10.05 0.07
C LYS A 55 21.47 -11.54 0.12
N GLU A 56 20.20 -11.89 0.07
CA GLU A 56 19.73 -13.27 0.16
C GLU A 56 19.97 -14.05 -1.15
N TYR A 57 19.74 -13.42 -2.31
CA TYR A 57 19.75 -14.11 -3.61
C TYR A 57 20.93 -13.74 -4.51
N GLY A 58 21.77 -12.78 -4.13
CA GLY A 58 22.95 -12.37 -4.91
C GLY A 58 22.62 -11.70 -6.25
N VAL A 59 21.42 -11.16 -6.39
CA VAL A 59 20.91 -10.54 -7.63
C VAL A 59 21.28 -9.05 -7.71
N SER A 60 21.12 -8.46 -8.89
CA SER A 60 21.25 -7.01 -9.07
C SER A 60 20.08 -6.24 -8.44
N GLU A 61 20.27 -4.94 -8.23
CA GLU A 61 19.21 -4.03 -7.75
C GLU A 61 18.00 -4.01 -8.68
N VAL A 62 18.23 -4.01 -10.01
CA VAL A 62 17.16 -4.00 -11.00
C VAL A 62 16.32 -5.27 -10.90
N GLU A 63 16.96 -6.44 -10.81
CA GLU A 63 16.26 -7.72 -10.64
C GLU A 63 15.48 -7.78 -9.32
N ALA A 64 16.03 -7.22 -8.24
CA ALA A 64 15.32 -7.12 -6.96
C ALA A 64 14.06 -6.25 -7.07
N VAL A 65 14.17 -5.06 -7.66
CA VAL A 65 13.02 -4.15 -7.85
C VAL A 65 11.96 -4.78 -8.75
N GLU A 66 12.36 -5.41 -9.85
CA GLU A 66 11.43 -6.13 -10.73
C GLU A 66 10.70 -7.27 -10.00
N PHE A 67 11.42 -8.02 -9.15
CA PHE A 67 10.82 -9.06 -8.34
C PHE A 67 9.80 -8.49 -7.36
N LEU A 68 10.13 -7.42 -6.64
CA LEU A 68 9.20 -6.79 -5.70
C LEU A 68 7.93 -6.27 -6.40
N TRP A 69 8.04 -5.70 -7.61
CA TRP A 69 6.86 -5.32 -8.40
C TRP A 69 6.00 -6.52 -8.82
N LYS A 70 6.62 -7.66 -9.17
CA LYS A 70 5.89 -8.92 -9.44
C LYS A 70 5.15 -9.40 -8.18
N VAL A 71 5.76 -9.28 -7.00
CA VAL A 71 5.12 -9.60 -5.72
C VAL A 71 3.93 -8.66 -5.47
N ILE A 72 4.10 -7.34 -5.62
CA ILE A 72 3.00 -6.36 -5.49
C ILE A 72 1.83 -6.70 -6.41
N SER A 73 2.10 -7.04 -7.68
CA SER A 73 1.08 -7.44 -8.65
C SER A 73 0.28 -8.67 -8.19
N LYS A 74 0.94 -9.66 -7.59
CA LYS A 74 0.28 -10.84 -7.01
C LYS A 74 -0.58 -10.47 -5.80
N LEU A 75 -0.08 -9.62 -4.91
CA LEU A 75 -0.81 -9.19 -3.71
C LEU A 75 -2.08 -8.40 -4.06
N TRP A 76 -2.10 -7.66 -5.17
CA TRP A 76 -3.32 -7.02 -5.66
C TRP A 76 -4.40 -8.04 -6.07
N LYS A 77 -4.00 -9.19 -6.62
CA LYS A 77 -4.93 -10.29 -6.92
C LYS A 77 -5.47 -10.91 -5.64
N ASP A 78 -4.64 -11.05 -4.62
CA ASP A 78 -5.05 -11.55 -3.30
C ASP A 78 -6.09 -10.63 -2.64
N ILE A 79 -5.92 -9.30 -2.75
CA ILE A 79 -6.94 -8.32 -2.33
C ILE A 79 -8.24 -8.50 -3.10
N ALA A 80 -8.15 -8.59 -4.44
CA ALA A 80 -9.34 -8.70 -5.29
C ALA A 80 -10.13 -9.99 -5.05
N GLU A 81 -9.44 -11.11 -4.83
CA GLU A 81 -10.05 -12.41 -4.53
C GLU A 81 -10.84 -12.36 -3.22
N GLU A 82 -10.22 -11.90 -2.13
CA GLU A 82 -10.88 -11.83 -0.81
C GLU A 82 -12.00 -10.78 -0.79
N TYR A 83 -11.83 -9.66 -1.48
CA TYR A 83 -12.85 -8.62 -1.58
C TYR A 83 -14.10 -9.10 -2.32
N CYS A 84 -13.95 -9.96 -3.32
CA CYS A 84 -15.05 -10.50 -4.13
C CYS A 84 -15.63 -11.82 -3.60
N GLN A 85 -15.04 -12.41 -2.56
CA GLN A 85 -15.45 -13.70 -2.02
C GLN A 85 -16.84 -13.62 -1.36
N LYS A 86 -17.70 -14.63 -1.61
CA LYS A 86 -19.02 -14.77 -0.99
C LYS A 86 -19.11 -16.04 -0.12
N PRO A 87 -19.79 -15.99 1.05
CA PRO A 87 -20.35 -14.78 1.67
C PRO A 87 -19.25 -13.82 2.15
N ILE A 88 -19.54 -12.52 2.14
CA ILE A 88 -18.57 -11.51 2.58
C ILE A 88 -18.36 -11.71 4.09
N GLN A 89 -17.12 -11.97 4.50
CA GLN A 89 -16.79 -12.29 5.90
C GLN A 89 -16.94 -11.07 6.84
N LEU A 90 -16.96 -9.85 6.30
CA LEU A 90 -17.08 -8.61 7.04
C LEU A 90 -18.03 -7.61 6.35
N PRO A 91 -18.52 -6.60 7.09
CA PRO A 91 -19.18 -5.45 6.49
C PRO A 91 -18.35 -4.84 5.36
N TYR A 92 -19.00 -4.59 4.21
CA TYR A 92 -18.42 -3.95 3.03
C TYR A 92 -17.68 -2.64 3.36
N THR A 93 -18.18 -1.90 4.34
CA THR A 93 -17.58 -0.65 4.81
C THR A 93 -16.16 -0.82 5.34
N LEU A 94 -15.84 -1.94 6.01
CA LEU A 94 -14.51 -2.21 6.54
C LEU A 94 -13.53 -2.64 5.44
N THR A 95 -13.94 -3.59 4.60
CA THR A 95 -13.11 -4.05 3.49
C THR A 95 -12.85 -2.92 2.49
N ASN A 96 -13.83 -2.07 2.22
CA ASN A 96 -13.66 -0.90 1.35
C ASN A 96 -12.68 0.14 1.93
N ARG A 97 -12.65 0.33 3.26
CA ARG A 97 -11.65 1.19 3.91
C ARG A 97 -10.23 0.66 3.69
N LEU A 98 -10.04 -0.65 3.88
CA LEU A 98 -8.73 -1.28 3.67
C LEU A 98 -8.29 -1.19 2.21
N LEU A 99 -9.21 -1.48 1.26
CA LEU A 99 -8.95 -1.34 -0.17
C LEU A 99 -8.55 0.09 -0.54
N ASN A 100 -9.27 1.10 -0.02
CA ASN A 100 -8.96 2.49 -0.29
C ASN A 100 -7.66 2.93 0.36
N LEU A 101 -7.29 2.41 1.54
CA LEU A 101 -5.97 2.64 2.13
C LEU A 101 -4.85 2.12 1.21
N THR A 102 -5.00 0.92 0.65
CA THR A 102 -4.03 0.37 -0.32
C THR A 102 -3.97 1.21 -1.60
N ARG A 103 -5.10 1.71 -2.09
CA ARG A 103 -5.13 2.63 -3.24
C ARG A 103 -4.45 3.97 -2.94
N CYS A 104 -4.63 4.51 -1.73
CA CYS A 104 -3.92 5.70 -1.28
C CYS A 104 -2.41 5.48 -1.29
N ALA A 105 -1.91 4.29 -0.88
CA ALA A 105 -0.49 3.98 -0.95
C ALA A 105 0.04 4.01 -2.40
N ASN A 106 -0.73 3.52 -3.39
CA ASN A 106 -0.34 3.64 -4.80
C ASN A 106 -0.19 5.09 -5.26
N ILE A 107 -1.08 5.98 -4.81
CA ILE A 107 -1.01 7.42 -5.16
C ILE A 107 0.19 8.06 -4.47
N VAL A 108 0.36 7.76 -3.18
CA VAL A 108 1.42 8.33 -2.35
C VAL A 108 2.81 7.93 -2.81
N TYR A 109 2.98 6.72 -3.35
CA TYR A 109 4.26 6.18 -3.82
C TYR A 109 4.32 6.02 -5.34
N GLU A 110 3.52 6.79 -6.09
CA GLU A 110 3.44 6.65 -7.55
C GLU A 110 4.79 6.96 -8.22
N LYS A 111 5.45 8.03 -7.76
CA LYS A 111 6.72 8.52 -8.35
C LYS A 111 7.77 8.89 -7.31
N ASP A 112 7.34 9.34 -6.14
CA ASP A 112 8.19 9.73 -5.01
C ASP A 112 7.40 9.50 -3.71
N ASP A 113 8.02 9.64 -2.55
CA ASP A 113 7.35 9.65 -1.25
C ASP A 113 6.62 10.98 -1.09
N TYR A 114 5.36 11.02 -1.53
CA TYR A 114 4.53 12.21 -1.48
C TYR A 114 4.14 12.63 -0.06
N ILE A 115 4.34 11.80 0.97
CA ILE A 115 4.12 12.22 2.36
C ILE A 115 5.30 13.07 2.82
N THR A 116 6.53 12.58 2.59
CA THR A 116 7.75 13.34 2.91
C THR A 116 7.88 14.57 2.01
N HIS A 117 7.55 14.42 0.72
CA HIS A 117 7.59 15.48 -0.29
C HIS A 117 6.18 15.99 -0.64
N SER A 118 5.44 16.44 0.39
CA SER A 118 4.01 16.84 0.29
C SER A 118 3.66 17.89 -0.75
N HIS A 119 4.61 18.69 -1.22
CA HIS A 119 4.40 19.61 -2.33
C HIS A 119 3.98 18.90 -3.64
N LEU A 120 4.32 17.62 -3.79
CA LEU A 120 3.91 16.78 -4.94
C LEU A 120 2.42 16.41 -4.91
N LEU A 121 1.74 16.54 -3.76
CA LEU A 121 0.28 16.36 -3.64
C LEU A 121 -0.52 17.60 -4.02
N LYS A 122 0.13 18.75 -4.28
CA LYS A 122 -0.54 20.03 -4.46
C LYS A 122 -1.60 20.00 -5.55
N ASP A 123 -1.33 19.36 -6.68
CA ASP A 123 -2.27 19.28 -7.80
C ASP A 123 -3.49 18.41 -7.46
N HIS A 124 -3.28 17.29 -6.77
CA HIS A 124 -4.35 16.44 -6.27
C HIS A 124 -5.24 17.19 -5.28
N LEU A 125 -4.64 17.91 -4.33
CA LEU A 125 -5.38 18.70 -3.33
C LEU A 125 -6.13 19.87 -3.96
N SER A 126 -5.52 20.56 -4.93
CA SER A 126 -6.15 21.68 -5.62
C SER A 126 -7.35 21.22 -6.45
N SER A 127 -7.21 20.10 -7.16
CA SER A 127 -8.31 19.49 -7.91
C SER A 127 -9.46 19.03 -7.00
N LEU A 128 -9.15 18.46 -5.83
CA LEU A 128 -10.17 17.90 -4.94
C LEU A 128 -10.89 18.95 -4.08
N PHE A 129 -10.18 20.01 -3.65
CA PHE A 129 -10.67 20.93 -2.62
C PHE A 129 -10.74 22.41 -3.05
N ILE A 130 -10.13 22.80 -4.16
CA ILE A 130 -10.04 24.21 -4.58
C ILE A 130 -10.82 24.46 -5.88
N HIS A 131 -10.60 23.62 -6.88
CA HIS A 131 -11.16 23.82 -8.22
C HIS A 131 -12.38 22.92 -8.45
N PRO A 132 -13.60 23.50 -8.55
CA PRO A 132 -14.77 22.70 -8.87
C PRO A 132 -14.68 22.17 -10.31
N VAL A 133 -15.29 21.01 -10.54
CA VAL A 133 -15.45 20.47 -11.89
C VAL A 133 -16.33 21.44 -12.69
N PRO A 134 -15.88 21.95 -13.86
CA PRO A 134 -16.71 22.78 -14.71
C PRO A 134 -18.00 22.04 -15.11
N LEU A 135 -19.12 22.76 -15.08
CA LEU A 135 -20.42 22.26 -15.53
C LEU A 135 -20.57 22.36 -17.05
#